data_AF-A0A6A5TGY7-F1
#
_entry.id   AF-A0A6A5TGY7-F1
#
_cell.length_a   1.000
_cell.length_b   1.000
_cell.length_c   1.000
_cell.angle_alpha   90.00
_cell.angle_beta   90.00
_cell.angle_gamma   90.00
#
_symmetry.space_group_name_H-M   'P 1'
#
loop_
_entity.id
_entity.type
_entity.pdbx_description
1 polymer ?
#
loop_
_entity_poly.entity_id
_entity_poly.type
_entity_poly.pdbx_seq_one_letter_code
_entity_poly.pdbx_strand_id
1 'polypeptide(L)'
;MLSHPHILLSSTIVASTWMDMHAGISGESRRTVVIKGEILSWIKDRLANHATLNEDSTMIVIIHMLAGEMWSCNEQTMRTHEKGVAKLIYLRGGMDCLGGYGTVAQTLACVCYHSNIICEATPLPIFAHWHPPPFPTDDSTPLPKSPLFCPGKMSSVIRDPGCKQHTYELLCDMKELTDLFIAYHEGFSTVFDVEADNEAAHHHITTLEYDIKVSALGSKLASLPSASTPGLPTTWDWVYEACRIAAIIYASAIIMRVQLSEAADPARNVILLNLAFASHPDIFTKRLTQSLYEVIEYTNIGDIWNDMSGVFYWVTAVGAAAARTPVTTNTYSRPVSQSEAYTTWIRRCLMMFATRAMIILVFQHPIPINLAQKRLLKVQELIGGGNAHTVVP
;
A
#
# COMPACT_ATOMS: atom_id res chain seq x y z
N MET A 1 19.92 5.48 -17.08
CA MET A 1 19.19 6.30 -16.10
C MET A 1 20.03 6.63 -14.86
N LEU A 2 20.76 5.67 -14.26
CA LEU A 2 21.54 5.88 -13.03
C LEU A 2 22.84 6.70 -13.17
N SER A 3 23.24 7.12 -14.38
CA SER A 3 24.48 7.87 -14.61
C SER A 3 24.39 9.37 -14.30
N HIS A 4 23.18 9.93 -14.11
CA HIS A 4 23.02 11.35 -13.80
C HIS A 4 23.27 11.60 -12.30
N PRO A 5 24.21 12.47 -11.92
CA PRO A 5 24.65 12.63 -10.52
C PRO A 5 23.50 13.01 -9.59
N HIS A 6 22.61 13.92 -10.02
CA HIS A 6 21.46 14.32 -9.19
C HIS A 6 20.45 13.19 -8.98
N ILE A 7 20.29 12.25 -9.93
CA ILE A 7 19.40 11.08 -9.73
C ILE A 7 19.98 10.19 -8.63
N LEU A 8 21.27 9.87 -8.75
CA LEU A 8 21.96 9.02 -7.77
C LEU A 8 21.94 9.66 -6.38
N LEU A 9 22.35 10.93 -6.27
CA LEU A 9 22.44 11.60 -4.98
C LEU A 9 21.07 11.88 -4.37
N SER A 10 20.05 12.23 -5.17
CA SER A 10 18.70 12.44 -4.62
C SER A 10 18.09 11.18 -4.04
N SER A 11 18.44 9.99 -4.54
CA SER A 11 17.94 8.72 -3.97
C SER A 11 18.38 8.49 -2.52
N THR A 12 19.47 9.13 -2.07
CA THR A 12 19.99 9.00 -0.70
C THR A 12 19.02 9.50 0.37
N ILE A 13 18.02 10.32 0.01
CA ILE A 13 17.03 10.79 0.97
C ILE A 13 16.23 9.63 1.57
N VAL A 14 15.88 8.64 0.76
CA VAL A 14 15.14 7.44 1.20
C VAL A 14 15.99 6.63 2.18
N ALA A 15 17.28 6.47 1.89
CA ALA A 15 18.20 5.80 2.81
C ALA A 15 18.37 6.58 4.12
N SER A 16 18.43 7.92 4.05
CA SER A 16 18.58 8.75 5.24
C SER A 16 17.37 8.67 6.17
N THR A 17 16.16 8.72 5.63
CA THR A 17 14.93 8.58 6.44
C THR A 17 14.78 7.17 7.01
N TRP A 18 15.20 6.14 6.27
CA TRP A 18 15.29 4.77 6.79
C TRP A 18 16.28 4.64 7.94
N MET A 19 17.44 5.29 7.85
CA MET A 19 18.41 5.33 8.95
C MET A 19 17.89 6.10 10.16
N ASP A 20 17.10 7.16 9.96
CA ASP A 20 16.48 7.91 11.05
C ASP A 20 15.46 7.04 11.81
N MET A 21 14.67 6.24 11.09
CA MET A 21 13.78 5.24 11.67
C MET A 21 14.55 4.21 12.52
N HIS A 22 15.62 3.62 11.99
CA HIS A 22 16.41 2.66 12.77
C HIS A 22 17.11 3.27 13.98
N ALA A 23 17.45 4.56 13.92
CA ALA A 23 18.06 5.28 15.03
C ALA A 23 17.03 5.76 16.09
N GLY A 24 15.74 5.46 15.93
CA GLY A 24 14.70 5.89 16.86
C GLY A 24 14.45 7.41 16.83
N ILE A 25 14.82 8.10 15.75
CA ILE A 25 14.73 9.56 15.66
C ILE A 25 13.28 9.92 15.33
N SER A 26 12.57 10.57 16.25
CA SER A 26 11.15 10.94 16.11
C SER A 26 10.88 12.07 15.10
N GLY A 27 11.82 12.40 14.23
CA GLY A 27 11.78 13.54 13.31
C GLY A 27 12.83 13.34 12.24
N GLU A 28 13.53 14.40 11.85
CA GLU A 28 14.61 14.30 10.87
C GLU A 28 15.96 14.51 11.56
N SER A 29 16.92 13.64 11.27
CA SER A 29 18.30 13.89 11.67
C SER A 29 18.88 15.08 10.91
N ARG A 30 19.96 15.67 11.44
CA ARG A 30 20.72 16.71 10.73
C ARG A 30 21.13 16.28 9.33
N ARG A 31 21.48 14.99 9.16
CA ARG A 31 21.83 14.41 7.85
C ARG A 31 20.65 14.49 6.89
N THR A 32 19.47 14.03 7.31
CA THR A 32 18.25 14.07 6.49
C THR A 32 17.88 15.50 6.10
N VAL A 33 17.93 16.44 7.05
CA VAL A 33 17.66 17.86 6.78
C VAL A 33 18.60 18.45 5.73
N VAL A 34 19.90 18.16 5.82
CA VAL A 34 20.90 18.64 4.85
C VAL A 34 20.65 18.03 3.46
N ILE A 35 20.40 16.72 3.39
CA ILE A 35 20.10 16.04 2.12
C ILE A 35 18.82 16.62 1.49
N LYS A 36 17.76 16.84 2.28
CA LYS A 36 16.53 17.47 1.79
C LYS A 36 16.78 18.87 1.26
N GLY A 37 17.49 19.71 2.01
CA GLY A 37 17.81 21.07 1.60
C GLY A 37 18.56 21.13 0.27
N GLU A 38 19.54 20.25 0.07
CA GLU A 38 20.32 20.16 -1.16
C GLU A 38 19.44 19.73 -2.35
N ILE A 39 18.64 18.68 -2.19
CA ILE A 39 17.75 18.19 -3.24
C ILE A 39 16.70 19.26 -3.61
N LEU A 40 16.15 19.98 -2.62
CA LEU A 40 15.23 21.09 -2.88
C LEU A 40 15.90 22.21 -3.69
N SER A 41 17.17 22.52 -3.43
CA SER A 41 17.94 23.45 -4.24
C SER A 41 18.06 22.96 -5.68
N TRP A 42 18.40 21.68 -5.89
CA TRP A 42 18.46 21.11 -7.24
C TRP A 42 17.12 21.15 -7.95
N ILE A 43 16.02 20.84 -7.27
CA ILE A 43 14.68 20.92 -7.86
C ILE A 43 14.41 22.36 -8.30
N LYS A 44 14.67 23.35 -7.45
CA LYS A 44 14.48 24.77 -7.77
C LYS A 44 15.29 25.18 -9.00
N ASP A 45 16.58 24.86 -9.03
CA ASP A 45 17.48 25.24 -10.13
C ASP A 45 17.06 24.59 -11.45
N ARG A 46 16.65 23.31 -11.40
CA ARG A 46 16.22 22.56 -12.58
C ARG A 46 14.88 23.04 -13.13
N LEU A 47 13.96 23.46 -12.25
CA LEU A 47 12.67 24.04 -12.65
C LEU A 47 12.83 25.45 -13.22
N ALA A 48 13.84 26.21 -12.78
CA ALA A 48 14.13 27.55 -13.28
C ALA A 48 14.80 27.55 -14.66
N ASN A 49 15.47 26.46 -15.05
CA ASN A 49 16.17 26.34 -16.32
C ASN A 49 15.35 25.55 -17.36
N HIS A 50 14.99 26.21 -18.46
CA HIS A 50 14.22 25.62 -19.57
C HIS A 50 14.86 24.36 -20.17
N ALA A 51 16.19 24.26 -20.16
CA ALA A 51 16.89 23.08 -20.68
C ALA A 51 16.64 21.83 -19.81
N THR A 52 16.57 22.02 -18.49
CA THR A 52 16.46 20.91 -17.54
C THR A 52 15.03 20.66 -17.04
N LEU A 53 14.14 21.66 -17.13
CA LEU A 53 12.77 21.58 -16.63
C LEU A 53 12.03 20.34 -17.16
N ASN A 54 12.20 20.08 -18.46
CA ASN A 54 11.56 18.99 -19.18
C ASN A 54 12.48 17.77 -19.31
N GLU A 55 13.39 17.48 -18.38
CA GLU A 55 14.17 16.23 -18.39
C GLU A 55 13.54 15.16 -17.46
N ASP A 56 13.67 13.88 -17.82
CA ASP A 56 13.21 12.77 -16.96
C ASP A 56 13.88 12.81 -15.58
N SER A 57 15.16 13.17 -15.56
CA SER A 57 15.96 13.34 -14.36
C SER A 57 15.35 14.35 -13.37
N THR A 58 14.70 15.41 -13.87
CA THR A 58 14.00 16.38 -13.00
C THR A 58 12.82 15.74 -12.30
N MET A 59 11.99 14.98 -13.01
CA MET A 59 10.86 14.27 -12.42
C MET A 59 11.32 13.18 -11.44
N ILE A 60 12.40 12.46 -11.75
CA ILE A 60 12.98 11.46 -10.85
C ILE A 60 13.54 12.11 -9.56
N VAL A 61 14.21 13.27 -9.65
CA VAL A 61 14.68 13.98 -8.45
C VAL A 61 13.50 14.41 -7.56
N ILE A 62 12.39 14.87 -8.17
CA ILE A 62 11.18 15.23 -7.43
C ILE A 62 10.52 13.99 -6.81
N ILE A 63 10.49 12.84 -7.50
CA ILE A 63 9.88 11.62 -6.96
C ILE A 63 10.71 11.01 -5.82
N HIS A 64 12.03 11.13 -5.85
CA HIS A 64 12.87 10.78 -4.70
C HIS A 64 12.59 11.68 -3.50
N MET A 65 12.39 12.99 -3.71
CA MET A 65 11.95 13.88 -2.65
C MET A 65 10.59 13.47 -2.10
N LEU A 66 9.59 13.16 -2.95
CA LEU A 66 8.29 12.64 -2.53
C LEU A 66 8.44 11.37 -1.66
N ALA A 67 9.25 10.40 -2.10
CA ALA A 67 9.50 9.19 -1.32
C ALA A 67 10.17 9.48 0.03
N GLY A 68 11.08 10.45 0.09
CA GLY A 68 11.67 10.93 1.34
C GLY A 68 10.67 11.67 2.24
N GLU A 69 9.73 12.42 1.66
CA GLU A 69 8.68 13.12 2.39
C GLU A 69 7.64 12.20 3.02
N MET A 70 7.54 10.94 2.56
CA MET A 70 6.68 9.94 3.20
C MET A 70 7.01 9.85 4.68
N TRP A 71 8.28 9.82 5.10
CA TRP A 71 8.68 9.81 6.52
C TRP A 71 8.02 10.90 7.39
N SER A 72 7.72 12.07 6.83
CA SER A 72 7.11 13.17 7.58
C SER A 72 5.63 12.94 7.94
N CYS A 73 4.94 12.03 7.26
CA CYS A 73 3.48 11.87 7.26
C CYS A 73 2.70 13.13 6.82
N ASN A 74 3.33 14.11 6.16
CA ASN A 74 2.65 15.32 5.73
C ASN A 74 1.97 15.12 4.36
N GLU A 75 0.68 14.78 4.39
CA GLU A 75 -0.14 14.53 3.19
C GLU A 75 -0.19 15.72 2.23
N GLN A 76 -0.17 16.96 2.76
CA GLN A 76 -0.18 18.16 1.94
C GLN A 76 1.14 18.34 1.17
N THR A 77 2.27 18.11 1.83
CA THR A 77 3.59 18.14 1.19
C THR A 77 3.69 17.06 0.13
N MET A 78 3.29 15.82 0.45
CA MET A 78 3.26 14.71 -0.52
C MET A 78 2.42 15.05 -1.74
N ARG A 79 1.19 15.58 -1.54
CA ARG A 79 0.29 15.98 -2.63
C ARG A 79 0.86 17.13 -3.47
N THR A 80 1.67 18.00 -2.89
CA THR A 80 2.34 19.10 -3.62
C THR A 80 3.38 18.55 -4.60
N HIS A 81 4.22 17.61 -4.16
CA HIS A 81 5.17 16.94 -5.05
C HIS A 81 4.46 16.14 -6.16
N GLU A 82 3.41 15.39 -5.81
CA GLU A 82 2.61 14.63 -6.77
C GLU A 82 2.01 15.53 -7.86
N LYS A 83 1.40 16.66 -7.48
CA LYS A 83 0.87 17.66 -8.43
C LYS A 83 1.97 18.28 -9.30
N GLY A 84 3.14 18.53 -8.71
CA GLY A 84 4.30 19.05 -9.44
C GLY A 84 4.75 18.08 -10.54
N VAL A 85 4.89 16.79 -10.20
CA VAL A 85 5.23 15.73 -11.17
C VAL A 85 4.15 15.60 -12.24
N ALA A 86 2.88 15.54 -11.86
CA ALA A 86 1.76 15.46 -12.80
C ALA A 86 1.77 16.62 -13.81
N LYS A 87 2.03 17.85 -13.34
CA LYS A 87 2.15 19.02 -14.22
C LYS A 87 3.28 18.88 -15.23
N LEU A 88 4.45 18.39 -14.82
CA LEU A 88 5.59 18.17 -15.72
C LEU A 88 5.29 17.08 -16.77
N ILE A 89 4.56 16.03 -16.39
CA ILE A 89 4.13 14.98 -17.32
C ILE A 89 3.18 15.57 -18.38
N TYR A 90 2.19 16.39 -17.97
CA TYR A 90 1.30 17.06 -18.91
C TYR A 90 2.06 17.96 -19.89
N LEU A 91 3.03 18.73 -19.41
CA LEU A 91 3.87 19.59 -20.26
C LEU A 91 4.69 18.81 -21.29
N ARG A 92 4.96 17.53 -21.02
CA ARG A 92 5.68 16.63 -21.93
C ARG A 92 4.76 15.85 -22.86
N GLY A 93 3.44 16.05 -22.79
CA GLY A 93 2.47 15.38 -23.67
C GLY A 93 1.86 14.11 -23.08
N GLY A 94 2.18 13.75 -21.84
CA GLY A 94 1.60 12.59 -21.15
C GLY A 94 2.63 11.55 -20.71
N MET A 95 2.13 10.47 -20.10
CA MET A 95 2.95 9.39 -19.54
C MET A 95 3.75 8.63 -20.60
N ASP A 96 3.21 8.51 -21.82
CA ASP A 96 3.84 7.79 -22.93
C ASP A 96 4.98 8.57 -23.59
N CYS A 97 5.11 9.87 -23.27
CA CYS A 97 6.18 10.74 -23.75
C CYS A 97 7.40 10.76 -22.82
N LEU A 98 7.42 9.91 -21.78
CA LEU A 98 8.53 9.80 -20.85
C LEU A 98 9.61 8.83 -21.38
N GLY A 99 10.86 9.12 -21.08
CA GLY A 99 11.99 8.35 -21.60
C GLY A 99 12.20 7.00 -20.91
N GLY A 100 13.31 6.34 -21.27
CA GLY A 100 13.73 5.09 -20.65
C GLY A 100 12.82 3.91 -20.92
N TYR A 101 12.23 3.84 -22.13
CA TYR A 101 11.36 2.73 -22.56
C TYR A 101 10.21 2.43 -21.58
N GLY A 102 9.62 3.48 -20.99
CA GLY A 102 8.51 3.37 -20.04
C GLY A 102 8.93 3.16 -18.57
N THR A 103 10.21 2.91 -18.26
CA THR A 103 10.67 2.75 -16.87
C THR A 103 10.44 4.01 -16.03
N VAL A 104 10.62 5.21 -16.62
CA VAL A 104 10.36 6.48 -15.92
C VAL A 104 8.87 6.57 -15.56
N ALA A 105 7.98 6.32 -16.53
CA ALA A 105 6.54 6.32 -16.32
C ALA A 105 6.11 5.34 -15.21
N GLN A 106 6.60 4.10 -15.27
CA GLN A 106 6.32 3.07 -14.27
C GLN A 106 6.82 3.44 -12.87
N THR A 107 8.00 4.07 -12.77
CA THR A 107 8.57 4.49 -11.49
C THR A 107 7.77 5.65 -10.89
N LEU A 108 7.46 6.67 -11.70
CA LEU A 108 6.66 7.82 -11.26
C LEU A 108 5.27 7.39 -10.82
N ALA A 109 4.59 6.58 -11.65
CA ALA A 109 3.28 6.03 -11.32
C ALA A 109 3.33 5.25 -10.00
N CYS A 110 4.34 4.38 -9.82
CA CYS A 110 4.46 3.54 -8.64
C CYS A 110 4.62 4.35 -7.33
N VAL A 111 5.48 5.38 -7.32
CA VAL A 111 5.66 6.22 -6.13
C VAL A 111 4.41 7.07 -5.86
N CYS A 112 3.76 7.60 -6.90
CA CYS A 112 2.51 8.34 -6.76
C CYS A 112 1.37 7.44 -6.25
N TYR A 113 1.20 6.24 -6.81
CA TYR A 113 0.22 5.28 -6.32
C TYR A 113 0.48 4.90 -4.87
N HIS A 114 1.74 4.63 -4.51
CA HIS A 114 2.13 4.36 -3.12
C HIS A 114 1.74 5.49 -2.19
N SER A 115 2.05 6.74 -2.56
CA SER A 115 1.64 7.92 -1.80
C SER A 115 0.12 8.04 -1.66
N ASN A 116 -0.64 7.70 -2.71
CA ASN A 116 -2.11 7.72 -2.65
C ASN A 116 -2.65 6.59 -1.76
N ILE A 117 -2.07 5.39 -1.82
CA ILE A 117 -2.47 4.24 -1.00
C ILE A 117 -2.33 4.56 0.50
N ILE A 118 -1.15 5.00 0.92
CA ILE A 118 -0.86 5.30 2.33
C ILE A 118 -1.65 6.50 2.86
N CYS A 119 -2.07 7.41 1.98
CA CYS A 119 -2.90 8.57 2.32
C CYS A 119 -4.40 8.32 2.08
N GLU A 120 -4.79 7.14 1.62
CA GLU A 120 -6.15 6.81 1.17
C GLU A 120 -6.75 7.90 0.25
N ALA A 121 -5.91 8.43 -0.65
CA ALA A 121 -6.22 9.55 -1.52
C ALA A 121 -6.55 9.09 -2.94
N THR A 122 -7.38 9.86 -3.64
CA THR A 122 -7.67 9.62 -5.06
C THR A 122 -6.46 10.00 -5.90
N PRO A 123 -5.95 9.08 -6.75
CA PRO A 123 -4.88 9.38 -7.70
C PRO A 123 -5.24 10.54 -8.62
N LEU A 124 -4.25 11.36 -8.97
CA LEU A 124 -4.47 12.41 -9.97
C LEU A 124 -4.86 11.80 -11.34
N PRO A 125 -5.66 12.49 -12.17
CA PRO A 125 -6.18 11.94 -13.42
C PRO A 125 -5.11 11.34 -14.34
N ILE A 126 -3.93 11.96 -14.46
CA ILE A 126 -2.84 11.45 -15.30
C ILE A 126 -2.38 10.05 -14.88
N PHE A 127 -2.43 9.73 -13.59
CA PHE A 127 -2.06 8.42 -13.06
C PHE A 127 -3.25 7.47 -13.01
N ALA A 128 -4.46 7.95 -12.74
CA ALA A 128 -5.66 7.12 -12.69
C ALA A 128 -5.95 6.43 -14.05
N HIS A 129 -5.84 7.20 -15.14
CA HIS A 129 -6.14 6.72 -16.50
C HIS A 129 -4.96 6.03 -17.18
N TRP A 130 -3.75 6.15 -16.63
CA TRP A 130 -2.59 5.48 -17.20
C TRP A 130 -2.60 3.98 -16.90
N HIS A 131 -2.22 3.17 -17.87
CA HIS A 131 -2.14 1.72 -17.75
C HIS A 131 -0.69 1.28 -17.95
N PRO A 132 -0.15 0.42 -17.05
CA PRO A 132 1.15 -0.17 -17.29
C PRO A 132 1.11 -1.04 -18.56
N PRO A 133 2.26 -1.24 -19.23
CA PRO A 133 2.35 -2.18 -20.34
C PRO A 133 1.84 -3.57 -19.97
N PRO A 134 1.35 -4.37 -20.94
CA PRO A 134 0.94 -5.73 -20.71
C PRO A 134 2.04 -6.53 -20.01
N PHE A 135 1.66 -7.32 -19.01
CA PHE A 135 2.60 -8.20 -18.32
C PHE A 135 3.01 -9.35 -19.27
N PRO A 136 4.32 -9.54 -19.55
CA PRO A 136 4.77 -10.63 -20.39
C PRO A 136 4.55 -11.98 -19.69
N THR A 137 3.98 -12.95 -20.39
CA THR A 137 3.64 -14.28 -19.86
C THR A 137 4.84 -15.22 -19.68
N ASP A 138 6.08 -14.72 -19.76
CA ASP A 138 7.28 -15.54 -19.63
C ASP A 138 7.49 -15.99 -18.17
N ASP A 139 7.37 -17.30 -17.94
CA ASP A 139 7.35 -17.96 -16.63
C ASP A 139 8.71 -18.06 -15.94
N SER A 140 9.79 -17.56 -16.55
CA SER A 140 11.16 -17.79 -16.08
C SER A 140 11.60 -16.94 -14.88
N THR A 141 10.97 -15.80 -14.63
CA THR A 141 11.39 -14.88 -13.54
C THR A 141 10.49 -15.05 -12.31
N PRO A 142 11.03 -15.24 -11.09
CA PRO A 142 10.25 -15.18 -9.86
C PRO A 142 9.47 -13.86 -9.77
N LEU A 143 8.18 -13.94 -9.46
CA LEU A 143 7.29 -12.78 -9.39
C LEU A 143 6.94 -12.45 -7.94
N PRO A 144 6.79 -11.17 -7.58
CA PRO A 144 6.40 -10.75 -6.24
C PRO A 144 4.89 -10.97 -6.06
N LYS A 145 4.48 -12.22 -5.92
CA LYS A 145 3.07 -12.59 -5.80
C LYS A 145 2.50 -12.11 -4.47
N SER A 146 1.24 -11.71 -4.52
CA SER A 146 0.48 -11.24 -3.34
C SER A 146 -1.02 -11.39 -3.59
N PRO A 147 -1.87 -11.16 -2.57
CA PRO A 147 -3.32 -11.05 -2.75
C PRO A 147 -3.75 -10.02 -3.83
N LEU A 148 -2.88 -9.06 -4.16
CA LEU A 148 -3.12 -8.00 -5.14
C LEU A 148 -2.53 -8.28 -6.53
N PHE A 149 -1.57 -9.20 -6.65
CA PHE A 149 -0.99 -9.56 -7.94
C PHE A 149 -0.61 -11.03 -7.96
N CYS A 150 -1.37 -11.81 -8.72
CA CYS A 150 -1.11 -13.22 -8.93
C CYS A 150 -1.77 -13.67 -10.24
N PRO A 151 -1.08 -13.55 -11.40
CA PRO A 151 -1.64 -13.91 -12.71
C PRO A 151 -1.97 -15.40 -12.87
N GLY A 152 -1.51 -16.25 -11.94
CA GLY A 152 -1.84 -17.67 -11.90
C GLY A 152 -2.08 -18.16 -10.48
N LYS A 153 -1.50 -19.32 -10.13
CA LYS A 153 -1.55 -19.85 -8.76
C LYS A 153 -0.48 -19.20 -7.88
N MET A 154 -0.79 -19.06 -6.59
CA MET A 154 0.15 -18.54 -5.58
C MET A 154 1.23 -19.55 -5.17
N SER A 155 1.32 -20.70 -5.85
CA SER A 155 2.19 -21.83 -5.50
C SER A 155 3.70 -21.57 -5.49
N SER A 156 4.19 -20.42 -5.97
CA SER A 156 5.61 -20.07 -5.78
C SER A 156 5.87 -19.54 -4.36
N VAL A 157 4.86 -18.94 -3.74
CA VAL A 157 4.93 -18.32 -2.40
C VAL A 157 5.13 -19.39 -1.32
N ILE A 158 4.50 -20.56 -1.48
CA ILE A 158 4.65 -21.71 -0.55
C ILE A 158 6.06 -22.34 -0.57
N ARG A 159 6.89 -22.01 -1.56
CA ARG A 159 8.27 -22.49 -1.61
C ARG A 159 9.18 -21.73 -0.64
N ASP A 160 8.74 -20.56 -0.18
CA ASP A 160 9.47 -19.79 0.81
C ASP A 160 9.38 -20.47 2.20
N PRO A 161 10.50 -20.65 2.92
CA PRO A 161 10.49 -21.23 4.27
C PRO A 161 9.63 -20.45 5.28
N GLY A 162 9.43 -19.15 5.06
CA GLY A 162 8.56 -18.30 5.87
C GLY A 162 7.07 -18.45 5.57
N CYS A 163 6.69 -19.11 4.47
CA CYS A 163 5.30 -19.34 4.09
C CYS A 163 4.82 -20.73 4.49
N LYS A 164 4.39 -20.89 5.74
CA LYS A 164 3.73 -22.11 6.19
C LYS A 164 2.33 -22.25 5.59
N GLN A 165 1.77 -23.47 5.67
CA GLN A 165 0.46 -23.81 5.11
C GLN A 165 -0.65 -22.82 5.52
N HIS A 166 -0.73 -22.45 6.80
CA HIS A 166 -1.73 -21.50 7.28
C HIS A 166 -1.57 -20.09 6.69
N THR A 167 -0.33 -19.64 6.46
CA THR A 167 -0.05 -18.38 5.77
C THR A 167 -0.48 -18.46 4.32
N TYR A 168 -0.16 -19.55 3.62
CA TYR A 168 -0.55 -19.76 2.23
C TYR A 168 -2.08 -19.75 2.05
N GLU A 169 -2.81 -20.50 2.87
CA GLU A 169 -4.27 -20.55 2.85
C GLU A 169 -4.90 -19.18 3.09
N LEU A 170 -4.39 -18.43 4.06
CA LEU A 170 -4.84 -17.08 4.34
C LEU A 170 -4.61 -16.13 3.16
N LEU A 171 -3.48 -16.23 2.46
CA LEU A 171 -3.19 -15.40 1.29
C LEU A 171 -4.08 -15.76 0.10
N CYS A 172 -4.40 -17.05 -0.07
CA CYS A 172 -5.39 -17.50 -1.04
C CYS A 172 -6.77 -16.91 -0.74
N ASP A 173 -7.21 -16.95 0.53
CA ASP A 173 -8.48 -16.35 0.95
C ASP A 173 -8.53 -14.85 0.67
N MET A 174 -7.45 -14.11 0.93
CA MET A 174 -7.38 -12.66 0.67
C MET A 174 -7.34 -12.33 -0.82
N LYS A 175 -6.71 -13.18 -1.64
CA LYS A 175 -6.78 -13.06 -3.10
C LYS A 175 -8.22 -13.26 -3.58
N GLU A 176 -8.88 -14.33 -3.14
CA GLU A 176 -10.27 -14.64 -3.47
C GLU A 176 -11.21 -13.51 -3.05
N LEU A 177 -11.07 -13.00 -1.81
CA LEU A 177 -11.84 -11.85 -1.34
C LEU A 177 -11.67 -10.64 -2.24
N THR A 178 -10.43 -10.36 -2.65
CA THR A 178 -10.14 -9.21 -3.52
C THR A 178 -10.73 -9.41 -4.92
N ASP A 179 -10.59 -10.59 -5.52
CA ASP A 179 -11.17 -10.90 -6.83
C ASP A 179 -12.71 -10.79 -6.77
N LEU A 180 -13.33 -11.39 -5.76
CA LEU A 180 -14.78 -11.38 -5.52
C LEU A 180 -15.30 -9.95 -5.36
N PHE A 181 -14.63 -9.13 -4.56
CA PHE A 181 -15.03 -7.75 -4.28
C PHE A 181 -14.98 -6.87 -5.53
N ILE A 182 -13.89 -6.94 -6.29
CA ILE A 182 -13.75 -6.14 -7.52
C ILE A 182 -14.78 -6.60 -8.56
N ALA A 183 -14.90 -7.90 -8.80
CA ALA A 183 -15.84 -8.44 -9.80
C ALA A 183 -17.30 -8.09 -9.48
N TYR A 184 -17.70 -8.18 -8.21
CA TYR A 184 -19.05 -7.79 -7.78
C TYR A 184 -19.34 -6.32 -8.10
N HIS A 185 -18.39 -5.41 -7.87
CA HIS A 185 -18.58 -3.98 -8.08
C HIS A 185 -18.40 -3.50 -9.53
N GLU A 186 -17.57 -4.17 -10.33
CA GLU A 186 -17.50 -3.93 -11.78
C GLU A 186 -18.84 -4.19 -12.46
N GLY A 187 -19.57 -5.22 -11.99
CA GLY A 187 -20.90 -5.56 -12.49
C GLY A 187 -21.99 -4.48 -12.26
N PHE A 188 -21.78 -3.51 -11.36
CA PHE A 188 -22.72 -2.38 -11.19
C PHE A 188 -22.33 -1.16 -12.05
N SER A 189 -21.05 -1.03 -12.41
CA SER A 189 -20.58 0.09 -13.22
C SER A 189 -21.05 -0.03 -14.68
N THR A 190 -21.25 -1.26 -15.17
CA THR A 190 -21.74 -1.56 -16.52
C THR A 190 -23.27 -1.42 -16.69
N VAL A 191 -24.04 -1.36 -15.59
CA VAL A 191 -25.52 -1.27 -15.66
C VAL A 191 -26.01 0.16 -15.91
N PHE A 192 -25.14 1.16 -15.74
CA PHE A 192 -25.47 2.57 -16.01
C PHE A 192 -25.13 3.04 -17.44
N ASP A 193 -24.46 2.21 -18.26
CA ASP A 193 -24.28 2.44 -19.70
C ASP A 193 -25.27 1.54 -20.47
N VAL A 194 -26.33 2.16 -20.97
CA VAL A 194 -27.53 1.52 -21.55
C VAL A 194 -27.26 0.86 -22.91
N GLU A 195 -27.83 -0.35 -23.09
CA GLU A 195 -28.21 -1.05 -24.34
C GLU A 195 -27.20 -1.15 -25.49
N ALA A 196 -26.57 -2.32 -25.65
CA ALA A 196 -26.35 -2.96 -26.95
C ALA A 196 -25.90 -4.43 -26.78
N ASP A 197 -26.77 -5.35 -27.20
CA ASP A 197 -26.55 -6.73 -27.68
C ASP A 197 -25.35 -7.58 -27.19
N ASN A 198 -25.71 -8.59 -26.40
CA ASN A 198 -25.52 -10.04 -26.58
C ASN A 198 -24.11 -10.69 -26.74
N GLU A 199 -23.98 -11.81 -26.01
CA GLU A 199 -23.00 -12.90 -26.16
C GLU A 199 -21.65 -12.77 -25.44
N ALA A 200 -21.68 -12.52 -24.14
CA ALA A 200 -20.85 -13.28 -23.20
C ALA A 200 -21.58 -13.35 -21.86
N ALA A 201 -21.99 -14.55 -21.45
CA ALA A 201 -22.56 -14.83 -20.14
C ALA A 201 -21.56 -14.47 -19.02
N HIS A 202 -21.42 -13.18 -18.71
CA HIS A 202 -20.74 -12.72 -17.52
C HIS A 202 -21.57 -13.24 -16.36
N HIS A 203 -21.03 -14.21 -15.62
CA HIS A 203 -21.61 -14.65 -14.36
C HIS A 203 -21.66 -13.45 -13.41
N HIS A 204 -22.75 -12.70 -13.44
CA HIS A 204 -23.02 -11.67 -12.46
C HIS A 204 -23.20 -12.36 -11.12
N ILE A 205 -22.23 -12.17 -10.24
CA ILE A 205 -22.30 -12.60 -8.85
C ILE A 205 -23.50 -11.89 -8.22
N THR A 206 -24.48 -12.66 -7.76
CA THR A 206 -25.65 -12.07 -7.10
C THR A 206 -25.25 -11.47 -5.74
N THR A 207 -25.95 -10.44 -5.27
CA THR A 207 -25.72 -9.86 -3.93
C THR A 207 -25.76 -10.94 -2.84
N LEU A 208 -26.70 -11.88 -2.93
CA LEU A 208 -26.79 -12.98 -1.97
C LEU A 208 -25.55 -13.89 -2.00
N GLU A 209 -25.05 -14.24 -3.19
CA GLU A 209 -23.85 -15.07 -3.33
C GLU A 209 -22.60 -14.34 -2.79
N TYR A 210 -22.48 -13.05 -3.10
CA TYR A 210 -21.42 -12.18 -2.59
C TYR A 210 -21.45 -12.13 -1.05
N ASP A 211 -22.60 -11.82 -0.45
CA ASP A 211 -22.78 -11.69 1.00
C ASP A 211 -22.45 -13.00 1.73
N ILE A 212 -22.88 -14.15 1.19
CA ILE A 212 -22.57 -15.47 1.74
C ILE A 212 -21.06 -15.73 1.75
N LYS A 213 -20.38 -15.51 0.61
CA LYS A 213 -18.94 -15.76 0.48
C LYS A 213 -18.12 -14.84 1.37
N VAL A 214 -18.44 -13.55 1.38
CA VAL A 214 -17.76 -12.56 2.24
C VAL A 214 -17.98 -12.86 3.72
N SER A 215 -19.19 -13.24 4.12
CA SER A 215 -19.49 -13.64 5.51
C SER A 215 -18.76 -14.91 5.93
N ALA A 216 -18.65 -15.89 5.03
CA ALA A 216 -17.90 -17.13 5.27
C ALA A 216 -16.40 -16.84 5.46
N LEU A 217 -15.81 -16.01 4.60
CA LEU A 217 -14.41 -15.57 4.74
C LEU A 217 -14.19 -14.78 6.02
N GLY A 218 -15.09 -13.87 6.38
CA GLY A 218 -15.04 -13.13 7.64
C GLY A 218 -15.10 -14.05 8.88
N SER A 219 -15.97 -15.06 8.85
CA SER A 219 -16.10 -16.06 9.93
C SER A 219 -14.86 -16.95 10.03
N LYS A 220 -14.29 -17.36 8.89
CA LYS A 220 -13.04 -18.11 8.85
C LYS A 220 -11.88 -17.29 9.41
N LEU A 221 -11.79 -16.01 9.06
CA LEU A 221 -10.74 -15.13 9.56
C LEU A 221 -10.88 -14.85 11.06
N ALA A 222 -12.11 -14.73 11.56
CA ALA A 222 -12.40 -14.62 12.98
C ALA A 222 -11.97 -15.87 13.77
N SER A 223 -12.01 -17.07 13.18
CA SER A 223 -11.59 -18.30 13.88
C SER A 223 -10.08 -18.55 13.85
N LEU A 224 -9.31 -17.77 13.09
CA LEU A 224 -7.86 -17.94 13.01
C LEU A 224 -7.18 -17.49 14.31
N PRO A 225 -6.40 -18.37 14.97
CA PRO A 225 -5.73 -18.05 16.22
C PRO A 225 -4.57 -17.06 16.00
N SER A 226 -4.26 -16.25 17.01
CA SER A 226 -3.01 -15.47 17.02
C SER A 226 -1.80 -16.39 17.15
N ALA A 227 -0.69 -16.04 16.50
CA ALA A 227 0.61 -16.69 16.72
C ALA A 227 1.13 -16.55 18.17
N SER A 228 0.57 -15.62 18.94
CA SER A 228 0.89 -15.46 20.37
C SER A 228 0.23 -16.53 21.24
N THR A 229 -0.77 -17.26 20.72
CA THR A 229 -1.45 -18.32 21.46
C THR A 229 -0.56 -19.56 21.57
N PRO A 230 -0.21 -20.02 22.79
CA PRO A 230 0.67 -21.18 22.96
C PRO A 230 0.04 -22.50 22.49
N GLY A 231 0.87 -23.42 21.99
CA GLY A 231 0.49 -24.82 21.73
C GLY A 231 -0.23 -25.08 20.40
N LEU A 232 -0.22 -24.11 19.47
CA LEU A 232 -0.83 -24.22 18.15
C LEU A 232 0.23 -24.32 17.04
N PRO A 233 -0.10 -24.83 15.85
CA PRO A 233 0.84 -24.89 14.72
C PRO A 233 1.37 -23.52 14.26
N THR A 234 0.62 -22.46 14.54
CA THR A 234 0.97 -21.06 14.21
C THR A 234 1.73 -20.35 15.33
N THR A 235 1.96 -20.99 16.47
CA THR A 235 2.66 -20.38 17.62
C THR A 235 4.06 -19.91 17.21
N TRP A 236 4.40 -18.66 17.55
CA TRP A 236 5.64 -17.97 17.18
C TRP A 236 5.87 -17.77 15.67
N ASP A 237 4.84 -17.93 14.85
CA ASP A 237 4.91 -17.62 13.42
C ASP A 237 4.56 -16.15 13.16
N TRP A 238 5.59 -15.30 13.16
CA TRP A 238 5.41 -13.86 13.00
C TRP A 238 5.07 -13.43 11.57
N VAL A 239 5.46 -14.21 10.56
CA VAL A 239 5.05 -13.96 9.15
C VAL A 239 3.56 -14.24 9.00
N TYR A 240 3.08 -15.36 9.55
CA TYR A 240 1.67 -15.66 9.65
C TYR A 240 0.90 -14.57 10.39
N GLU A 241 1.37 -14.15 11.56
CA GLU A 241 0.66 -13.16 12.38
C GLU A 241 0.57 -11.78 11.69
N ALA A 242 1.64 -11.35 11.01
CA ALA A 242 1.62 -10.13 10.22
C ALA A 242 0.60 -10.21 9.08
N CYS A 243 0.56 -11.34 8.35
CA CYS A 243 -0.45 -11.61 7.33
C CYS A 243 -1.86 -11.63 7.92
N ARG A 244 -2.06 -12.26 9.09
CA ARG A 244 -3.36 -12.39 9.78
C ARG A 244 -3.90 -11.03 10.20
N ILE A 245 -3.08 -10.18 10.80
CA ILE A 245 -3.48 -8.84 11.22
C ILE A 245 -3.81 -7.97 9.99
N ALA A 246 -2.98 -8.00 8.94
CA ALA A 246 -3.25 -7.27 7.70
C ALA A 246 -4.56 -7.75 7.03
N ALA A 247 -4.79 -9.06 7.00
CA ALA A 247 -6.02 -9.66 6.50
C ALA A 247 -7.24 -9.18 7.30
N ILE A 248 -7.16 -9.11 8.64
CA ILE A 248 -8.28 -8.64 9.49
C ILE A 248 -8.64 -7.20 9.16
N ILE A 249 -7.65 -6.31 9.04
CA ILE A 249 -7.87 -4.91 8.67
C ILE A 249 -8.51 -4.85 7.27
N TYR A 250 -7.89 -5.52 6.30
CA TYR A 250 -8.26 -5.47 4.89
C TYR A 250 -9.67 -6.03 4.64
N ALA A 251 -9.97 -7.22 5.18
CA ALA A 251 -11.28 -7.84 5.05
C ALA A 251 -12.36 -7.05 5.78
N SER A 252 -12.08 -6.50 6.96
CA SER A 252 -13.05 -5.66 7.68
C SER A 252 -13.39 -4.40 6.90
N ALA A 253 -12.41 -3.76 6.26
CA ALA A 253 -12.64 -2.60 5.40
C ALA A 253 -13.55 -2.94 4.21
N ILE A 254 -13.36 -4.13 3.59
CA ILE A 254 -14.21 -4.64 2.51
C ILE A 254 -15.64 -4.91 3.01
N ILE A 255 -15.78 -5.68 4.11
CA ILE A 255 -17.08 -6.07 4.67
C ILE A 255 -17.88 -4.83 5.09
N MET A 256 -17.24 -3.91 5.79
CA MET A 256 -17.89 -2.73 6.35
C MET A 256 -18.01 -1.57 5.36
N ARG A 257 -17.34 -1.65 4.20
CA ARG A 257 -17.27 -0.58 3.20
C ARG A 257 -16.79 0.74 3.82
N VAL A 258 -15.69 0.67 4.56
CA VAL A 258 -15.01 1.82 5.18
C VAL A 258 -13.54 1.85 4.80
N GLN A 259 -12.88 2.99 4.99
CA GLN A 259 -11.44 3.15 4.79
C GLN A 259 -10.62 2.18 5.68
N LEU A 260 -9.41 1.81 5.24
CA LEU A 260 -8.50 0.95 6.00
C LEU A 260 -8.14 1.58 7.35
N SER A 261 -8.00 2.92 7.40
CA SER A 261 -7.75 3.64 8.64
C SER A 261 -8.89 3.58 9.65
N GLU A 262 -10.13 3.39 9.18
CA GLU A 262 -11.28 3.19 10.05
C GLU A 262 -11.40 1.73 10.50
N ALA A 263 -11.16 0.78 9.60
CA ALA A 263 -11.23 -0.66 9.88
C ALA A 263 -10.14 -1.15 10.86
N ALA A 264 -9.08 -0.39 11.03
CA ALA A 264 -7.99 -0.70 11.97
C ALA A 264 -8.35 -0.43 13.44
N ASP A 265 -9.42 0.31 13.70
CA ASP A 265 -9.94 0.55 15.05
C ASP A 265 -10.62 -0.71 15.59
N PRO A 266 -10.12 -1.32 16.68
CA PRO A 266 -10.71 -2.52 17.25
C PRO A 266 -12.19 -2.35 17.61
N ALA A 267 -12.61 -1.16 18.04
CA ALA A 267 -13.99 -0.90 18.44
C ALA A 267 -14.97 -0.88 17.24
N ARG A 268 -14.45 -0.69 16.03
CA ARG A 268 -15.24 -0.67 14.79
C ARG A 268 -15.05 -1.93 13.96
N ASN A 269 -13.99 -2.71 14.20
CA ASN A 269 -13.64 -3.88 13.41
C ASN A 269 -14.62 -5.05 13.61
N VAL A 270 -15.45 -5.32 12.59
CA VAL A 270 -16.51 -6.36 12.63
C VAL A 270 -15.97 -7.77 12.92
N ILE A 271 -14.78 -8.11 12.43
CA ILE A 271 -14.18 -9.43 12.61
C ILE A 271 -13.73 -9.62 14.07
N LEU A 272 -13.13 -8.58 14.67
CA LEU A 272 -12.77 -8.61 16.09
C LEU A 272 -13.98 -8.56 17.02
N LEU A 273 -15.04 -7.84 16.65
CA LEU A 273 -16.28 -7.82 17.43
C LEU A 273 -16.91 -9.22 17.51
N ASN A 274 -16.92 -9.96 16.40
CA ASN A 274 -17.38 -11.35 16.38
C ASN A 274 -16.52 -12.29 17.27
N LEU A 275 -15.22 -12.02 17.37
CA LEU A 275 -14.28 -12.71 18.26
C LEU A 275 -14.51 -12.39 19.75
N ALA A 276 -14.80 -11.13 20.07
CA ALA A 276 -14.95 -10.66 21.44
C ALA A 276 -16.17 -11.22 22.16
N PHE A 277 -17.24 -11.53 21.42
CA PHE A 277 -18.38 -12.29 21.96
C PHE A 277 -17.97 -13.69 22.43
N ALA A 278 -16.83 -14.22 21.97
CA ALA A 278 -16.42 -15.57 22.27
C ALA A 278 -15.56 -15.72 23.53
N SER A 279 -14.57 -14.85 23.87
CA SER A 279 -13.69 -15.15 25.03
C SER A 279 -12.83 -14.06 25.70
N HIS A 280 -12.44 -12.91 25.11
CA HIS A 280 -11.40 -12.05 25.74
C HIS A 280 -11.55 -10.51 25.53
N PRO A 281 -11.71 -9.70 26.60
CA PRO A 281 -11.84 -8.24 26.51
C PRO A 281 -10.54 -7.48 26.16
N ASP A 282 -9.37 -8.08 26.41
CA ASP A 282 -8.06 -7.41 26.21
C ASP A 282 -7.76 -7.12 24.72
N ILE A 283 -8.49 -7.74 23.80
CA ILE A 283 -8.35 -7.58 22.34
C ILE A 283 -8.61 -6.12 21.88
N PHE A 284 -9.37 -5.34 22.65
CA PHE A 284 -9.68 -3.93 22.32
C PHE A 284 -8.65 -2.92 22.82
N THR A 285 -7.63 -3.35 23.56
CA THR A 285 -6.69 -2.41 24.23
C THR A 285 -5.65 -1.82 23.29
N LYS A 286 -5.36 -2.47 22.15
CA LYS A 286 -4.38 -2.03 21.16
C LYS A 286 -5.02 -1.90 19.78
N ARG A 287 -4.72 -0.80 19.09
CA ARG A 287 -5.08 -0.65 17.67
C ARG A 287 -4.38 -1.72 16.83
N LEU A 288 -5.04 -2.25 15.81
CA LEU A 288 -4.47 -3.31 14.97
C LEU A 288 -3.15 -2.90 14.30
N THR A 289 -2.97 -1.61 13.99
CA THR A 289 -1.72 -1.08 13.43
C THR A 289 -0.55 -1.14 14.40
N GLN A 290 -0.81 -0.98 15.70
CA GLN A 290 0.21 -1.16 16.73
C GLN A 290 0.65 -2.64 16.78
N SER A 291 -0.31 -3.56 16.85
CA SER A 291 -0.01 -5.00 16.85
C SER A 291 0.73 -5.42 15.59
N LEU A 292 0.35 -4.89 14.42
CA LEU A 292 1.04 -5.17 13.17
C LEU A 292 2.48 -4.67 13.16
N TYR A 293 2.73 -3.45 13.66
CA TYR A 293 4.08 -2.92 13.79
C TYR A 293 4.95 -3.79 14.69
N GLU A 294 4.47 -4.12 15.90
CA GLU A 294 5.18 -4.98 16.87
C GLU A 294 5.53 -6.34 16.25
N VAL A 295 4.61 -6.96 15.50
CA VAL A 295 4.85 -8.26 14.84
C VAL A 295 5.83 -8.17 13.68
N ILE A 296 5.77 -7.10 12.87
CA ILE A 296 6.73 -6.88 11.78
C ILE A 296 8.16 -6.79 12.32
N GLU A 297 8.37 -6.16 13.48
CA GLU A 297 9.69 -6.07 14.13
C GLU A 297 10.26 -7.43 14.52
N TYR A 298 9.42 -8.45 14.73
CA TYR A 298 9.88 -9.83 14.96
C TYR A 298 10.14 -10.62 13.68
N THR A 299 9.88 -10.06 12.51
CA THR A 299 10.17 -10.70 11.22
C THR A 299 11.54 -10.27 10.66
N ASN A 300 12.08 -11.02 9.69
CA ASN A 300 13.31 -10.59 9.01
C ASN A 300 13.02 -9.42 8.06
N ILE A 301 13.06 -8.20 8.59
CA ILE A 301 12.94 -6.95 7.84
C ILE A 301 14.17 -6.64 6.97
N GLY A 302 15.32 -7.27 7.25
CA GLY A 302 16.57 -7.07 6.49
C GLY A 302 16.44 -7.54 5.04
N ASP A 303 15.89 -8.75 4.87
CA ASP A 303 15.89 -9.49 3.61
C ASP A 303 14.53 -9.49 2.87
N ILE A 304 13.65 -8.50 3.14
CA ILE A 304 12.29 -8.31 2.57
C ILE A 304 11.64 -9.61 2.10
N TRP A 305 11.59 -10.56 3.03
CA TRP A 305 10.95 -11.87 2.94
C TRP A 305 11.18 -12.67 1.63
N ASN A 306 12.28 -12.49 0.91
CA ASN A 306 12.62 -13.26 -0.30
C ASN A 306 11.44 -13.42 -1.30
N ASP A 307 10.98 -14.66 -1.52
CA ASP A 307 9.88 -15.00 -2.45
C ASP A 307 8.51 -14.47 -1.98
N MET A 308 8.40 -14.06 -0.71
CA MET A 308 7.24 -13.41 -0.11
C MET A 308 7.31 -11.88 -0.17
N SER A 309 8.27 -11.29 -0.89
CA SER A 309 8.44 -9.83 -0.98
C SER A 309 7.17 -9.08 -1.43
N GLY A 310 6.40 -9.64 -2.37
CA GLY A 310 5.09 -9.10 -2.77
C GLY A 310 4.05 -9.13 -1.65
N VAL A 311 4.06 -10.18 -0.82
CA VAL A 311 3.21 -10.30 0.38
C VAL A 311 3.64 -9.28 1.43
N PHE A 312 4.93 -9.12 1.68
CA PHE A 312 5.45 -8.12 2.61
C PHE A 312 5.02 -6.71 2.20
N TYR A 313 5.10 -6.38 0.91
CA TYR A 313 4.60 -5.11 0.39
C TYR A 313 3.10 -4.95 0.64
N TRP A 314 2.27 -5.96 0.37
CA TRP A 314 0.83 -5.92 0.67
C TRP A 314 0.55 -5.68 2.16
N VAL A 315 1.17 -6.45 3.06
CA VAL A 315 1.03 -6.33 4.52
C VAL A 315 1.38 -4.92 4.98
N THR A 316 2.54 -4.40 4.56
CA THR A 316 3.04 -3.10 4.98
C THR A 316 2.25 -1.94 4.36
N ALA A 317 1.80 -2.06 3.10
CA ALA A 317 0.95 -1.06 2.46
C ALA A 317 -0.43 -0.96 3.14
N VAL A 318 -1.06 -2.11 3.46
CA VAL A 318 -2.29 -2.15 4.26
C VAL A 318 -2.06 -1.52 5.63
N GLY A 319 -0.99 -1.90 6.32
CA GLY A 319 -0.62 -1.35 7.62
C GLY A 319 -0.39 0.17 7.59
N ALA A 320 0.30 0.67 6.56
CA ALA A 320 0.58 2.10 6.39
C ALA A 320 -0.70 2.91 6.16
N ALA A 321 -1.59 2.45 5.27
CA ALA A 321 -2.89 3.06 5.05
C ALA A 321 -3.77 3.01 6.30
N ALA A 322 -3.78 1.87 7.00
CA ALA A 322 -4.50 1.66 8.25
C ALA A 322 -4.03 2.54 9.42
N ALA A 323 -2.75 2.90 9.43
CA ALA A 323 -2.14 3.77 10.44
C ALA A 323 -2.37 5.26 10.15
N ARG A 324 -3.01 5.60 9.02
CA ARG A 324 -3.36 6.98 8.69
C ARG A 324 -4.25 7.58 9.77
N THR A 325 -3.95 8.83 10.11
CA THR A 325 -4.75 9.66 11.01
C THR A 325 -5.23 10.89 10.24
N PRO A 326 -6.47 11.36 10.47
CA PRO A 326 -7.03 12.52 9.78
C PRO A 326 -6.33 13.84 10.17
N VAL A 327 -5.59 13.85 11.29
CA VAL A 327 -4.82 15.01 11.74
C VAL A 327 -3.56 15.17 10.92
N THR A 328 -3.38 16.35 10.31
CA THR A 328 -2.14 16.72 9.63
C THR A 328 -0.99 16.70 10.63
N THR A 329 -0.05 15.77 10.43
CA THR A 329 1.11 15.64 11.32
C THR A 329 2.08 16.78 11.02
N ASN A 330 2.23 17.73 11.95
CA ASN A 330 3.33 18.68 11.90
C ASN A 330 4.55 18.06 12.59
N THR A 331 5.54 17.64 11.80
CA THR A 331 6.80 17.03 12.27
C THR A 331 7.54 17.88 13.31
N TYR A 332 7.32 19.20 13.31
CA TYR A 332 7.98 20.15 14.21
C TYR A 332 7.16 20.47 15.47
N SER A 333 5.90 20.03 15.52
CA SER A 333 5.08 20.20 16.72
C SER A 333 5.45 19.14 17.76
N ARG A 334 5.61 19.56 19.02
CA ARG A 334 5.78 18.63 20.13
C ARG A 334 4.47 17.84 20.32
N PRO A 335 4.51 16.50 20.40
CA PRO A 335 3.32 15.70 20.64
C PRO A 335 2.68 16.10 21.98
N VAL A 336 1.35 16.13 22.03
CA VAL A 336 0.59 16.52 23.22
C VAL A 336 0.67 15.43 24.29
N SER A 337 0.82 14.17 23.87
CA SER A 337 0.96 13.02 24.78
C SER A 337 1.95 11.98 24.26
N GLN A 338 2.41 11.10 25.17
CA GLN A 338 3.25 9.94 24.81
C GLN A 338 2.51 8.96 23.89
N SER A 339 1.19 8.79 24.08
CA SER A 339 0.35 7.92 23.24
C SER A 339 0.26 8.45 21.80
N GLU A 340 0.10 9.76 21.64
CA GLU A 340 0.13 10.41 20.33
C GLU A 340 1.51 10.25 19.66
N ALA A 341 2.59 10.49 20.41
CA ALA A 341 3.95 10.31 19.90
C ALA A 341 4.20 8.88 19.40
N TYR A 342 3.74 7.87 20.15
CA TYR A 342 3.88 6.47 19.77
C TYR A 342 3.01 6.10 18.56
N THR A 343 1.80 6.65 18.46
CA THR A 343 0.94 6.46 17.28
C THR A 343 1.57 7.06 16.02
N THR A 344 2.12 8.27 16.12
CA THR A 344 2.88 8.90 15.03
C THR A 344 4.10 8.07 14.64
N TRP A 345 4.83 7.53 15.63
CA TRP A 345 5.96 6.64 15.39
C TRP A 345 5.54 5.39 14.59
N ILE A 346 4.49 4.68 15.02
CA ILE A 346 3.95 3.50 14.33
C ILE A 346 3.58 3.83 12.88
N ARG A 347 2.87 4.94 12.66
CA ARG A 347 2.47 5.39 11.31
C ARG A 347 3.70 5.56 10.41
N ARG A 348 4.75 6.21 10.93
CA ARG A 348 5.99 6.43 10.19
C ARG A 348 6.72 5.12 9.89
N CYS A 349 6.85 4.22 10.86
CA CYS A 349 7.51 2.94 10.67
C CYS A 349 6.80 2.09 9.62
N LEU A 350 5.48 1.90 9.73
CA LEU A 350 4.70 1.12 8.76
C LEU A 350 4.80 1.69 7.35
N MET A 351 4.73 3.01 7.22
CA MET A 351 4.91 3.69 5.94
C MET A 351 6.32 3.50 5.38
N MET A 352 7.37 3.57 6.20
CA MET A 352 8.74 3.32 5.73
C MET A 352 8.98 1.87 5.35
N PHE A 353 8.42 0.90 6.08
CA PHE A 353 8.46 -0.50 5.68
C PHE A 353 7.85 -0.69 4.28
N ALA A 354 6.68 -0.09 4.06
CA ALA A 354 5.98 -0.15 2.78
C ALA A 354 6.75 0.58 1.66
N THR A 355 7.29 1.77 1.93
CA THR A 355 8.09 2.56 0.98
C THR A 355 9.36 1.83 0.59
N ARG A 356 10.07 1.21 1.55
CA ARG A 356 11.26 0.42 1.25
C ARG A 356 10.93 -0.79 0.38
N ALA A 357 9.89 -1.54 0.73
CA ALA A 357 9.44 -2.69 -0.07
C ALA A 357 9.07 -2.28 -1.50
N MET A 358 8.30 -1.19 -1.65
CA MET A 358 7.94 -0.63 -2.95
C MET A 358 9.16 -0.26 -3.78
N ILE A 359 10.14 0.43 -3.18
CA ILE A 359 11.34 0.89 -3.90
C ILE A 359 12.19 -0.30 -4.37
N ILE A 360 12.39 -1.32 -3.53
CA ILE A 360 13.14 -2.52 -3.97
C ILE A 360 12.40 -3.21 -5.11
N LEU A 361 11.08 -3.40 -4.97
CA LEU A 361 10.29 -4.15 -5.92
C LEU A 361 10.02 -3.42 -7.23
N VAL A 362 9.90 -2.08 -7.25
CA VAL A 362 9.65 -1.35 -8.51
C VAL A 362 10.85 -1.41 -9.45
N PHE A 363 12.08 -1.48 -8.93
CA PHE A 363 13.27 -1.63 -9.76
C PHE A 363 13.46 -3.05 -10.31
N GLN A 364 12.90 -4.06 -9.64
CA GLN A 364 13.00 -5.47 -10.07
C GLN A 364 11.78 -5.90 -10.91
N HIS A 365 10.59 -5.45 -10.53
CA HIS A 365 9.30 -5.91 -11.03
C HIS A 365 8.30 -4.74 -11.18
N PRO A 366 8.61 -3.71 -11.99
CA PRO A 366 7.79 -2.50 -12.06
C PRO A 366 6.34 -2.76 -12.48
N ILE A 367 6.11 -3.66 -13.44
CA ILE A 367 4.77 -3.98 -13.94
C ILE A 367 3.92 -4.67 -12.86
N PRO A 368 4.37 -5.80 -12.24
CA PRO A 368 3.68 -6.41 -11.10
C PRO A 368 3.28 -5.44 -9.99
N ILE A 369 4.18 -4.53 -9.59
CA ILE A 369 3.91 -3.59 -8.50
C ILE A 369 2.90 -2.52 -8.90
N ASN A 370 3.01 -1.96 -10.12
CA ASN A 370 2.00 -1.02 -10.61
C ASN A 370 0.62 -1.68 -10.67
N LEU A 371 0.51 -2.93 -11.14
CA LEU A 371 -0.76 -3.65 -11.18
C LEU A 371 -1.31 -3.93 -9.77
N ALA A 372 -0.48 -4.38 -8.83
CA ALA A 372 -0.86 -4.59 -7.45
C ALA A 372 -1.38 -3.29 -6.80
N GLN A 373 -0.69 -2.17 -7.03
CA GLN A 373 -1.06 -0.86 -6.52
C GLN A 373 -2.37 -0.34 -7.12
N LYS A 374 -2.56 -0.44 -8.45
CA LYS A 374 -3.83 -0.07 -9.09
C LYS A 374 -4.98 -0.90 -8.52
N ARG A 375 -4.76 -2.19 -8.27
CA ARG A 375 -5.76 -3.06 -7.68
C ARG A 375 -6.11 -2.65 -6.24
N LEU A 376 -5.12 -2.31 -5.41
CA LEU A 376 -5.36 -1.79 -4.05
C LEU A 376 -6.07 -0.44 -4.06
N LEU A 377 -5.68 0.48 -4.96
CA LEU A 377 -6.36 1.75 -5.15
C LEU A 377 -7.83 1.55 -5.56
N LYS A 378 -8.10 0.56 -6.42
CA LYS A 378 -9.48 0.21 -6.80
C LYS A 378 -10.28 -0.29 -5.58
N VAL A 379 -9.67 -1.11 -4.73
CA VAL A 379 -10.30 -1.54 -3.46
C VAL A 379 -10.59 -0.33 -2.58
N GLN A 380 -9.63 0.60 -2.41
CA GLN A 380 -9.82 1.83 -1.64
C GLN A 380 -10.92 2.74 -2.20
N GLU A 381 -11.00 2.88 -3.52
CA GLU A 381 -12.07 3.61 -4.21
C GLU A 381 -13.44 2.99 -3.90
N LEU A 382 -13.55 1.67 -4.02
CA LEU A 382 -14.80 0.93 -3.82
C LEU A 382 -15.26 0.97 -2.36
N ILE A 383 -14.38 0.76 -1.38
CA ILE A 383 -14.74 0.87 0.04
C ILE A 383 -15.06 2.33 0.43
N GLY A 384 -14.36 3.33 -0.12
CA GLY A 384 -14.62 4.74 0.17
C GLY A 384 -15.91 5.29 -0.46
N GLY A 385 -16.34 4.72 -1.60
CA GLY A 385 -17.56 5.10 -2.30
C GLY A 385 -18.87 4.66 -1.61
N GLY A 386 -18.80 3.78 -0.59
CA GLY A 386 -19.97 3.31 0.15
C GLY A 386 -20.78 4.41 0.85
N ASN A 387 -20.15 5.55 1.15
CA ASN A 387 -20.82 6.71 1.76
C ASN A 387 -21.67 7.53 0.78
N ALA A 388 -21.59 7.30 -0.53
CA ALA A 388 -22.40 8.02 -1.52
C ALA A 388 -23.81 7.42 -1.73
N HIS A 389 -24.05 6.18 -1.26
CA HIS A 389 -25.34 5.49 -1.44
C HIS A 389 -26.22 5.46 -0.18
N THR A 390 -25.77 6.07 0.93
CA THR A 390 -26.63 6.37 2.08
C THR A 390 -27.22 7.78 1.93
N VAL A 391 -28.01 7.98 0.88
CA VAL A 391 -29.03 9.04 0.88
C VAL A 391 -30.23 8.49 1.65
N VAL A 392 -30.50 9.15 2.77
CA VAL A 392 -31.58 8.93 3.76
C VAL A 392 -32.95 8.76 3.07
N PRO A 393 -33.88 7.96 3.65
CA PRO A 393 -35.25 7.73 3.16
C PRO A 393 -36.06 8.99 2.83
#